data_AF-A0A7W5YSK2-F1
#
_entry.id   AF-A0A7W5YSK2-F1
#
_cell.length_a   1.000
_cell.length_b   1.000
_cell.length_c   1.000
_cell.angle_alpha   90.00
_cell.angle_beta   90.00
_cell.angle_gamma   90.00
#
_symmetry.space_group_name_H-M   'P 1'
#
loop_
_entity.id
_entity.type
_entity.pdbx_description
1 polymer ?
#
loop_
_entity_poly.entity_id
_entity_poly.type
_entity_poly.pdbx_seq_one_letter_code
_entity_poly.pdbx_strand_id
1 'polypeptide(L)'
;MPLIQRETSRRRKGWWIAGTVTAVLLTAAVALTATAFPSVAATTCPGCYGLERLQPGLYAEPSLVPAQRRHVTEAIEQANKRVGDFFRGRKSSPDILVCLSDNCYRRIGGGGERGIAVLNRSVMLSPRGVHPVIAAHELAHVELHARLSGAEVPQWFDEGLAVLVSDDPRYLAPTGDRCLLDSRRPLPVMLEDWLRAASADPQLYAEAACQVSRWAGTNGRKEAVRTLIERLSTGQAFPDIQMPTAAATTAGPDQERGHRHAG
;
A
#
# COMPACT_ATOMS: atom_id res chain seq x y z
N MET A 1 -4.76 57.54 -42.60
CA MET A 1 -4.09 56.33 -42.07
C MET A 1 -5.00 55.59 -41.06
N PRO A 2 -5.98 54.74 -41.47
CA PRO A 2 -6.82 53.97 -40.54
C PRO A 2 -6.69 52.44 -40.63
N LEU A 3 -5.95 51.89 -41.61
CA LEU A 3 -5.90 50.44 -41.86
C LEU A 3 -5.01 49.67 -40.85
N ILE A 4 -3.95 50.29 -40.33
CA ILE A 4 -2.97 49.63 -39.44
C ILE A 4 -3.55 49.38 -38.02
N GLN A 5 -4.47 50.22 -37.52
CA GLN A 5 -5.08 50.02 -36.19
C GLN A 5 -6.10 48.87 -36.12
N ARG A 6 -6.73 48.50 -37.25
CA ARG A 6 -7.73 47.42 -37.28
C ARG A 6 -7.12 46.02 -37.22
N GLU A 7 -5.94 45.84 -37.80
CA GLU A 7 -5.21 44.56 -37.79
C GLU A 7 -4.63 44.22 -36.42
N THR A 8 -4.06 45.19 -35.70
CA THR A 8 -3.51 44.99 -34.36
C THR A 8 -4.61 44.66 -33.35
N SER A 9 -5.80 45.27 -33.48
CA SER A 9 -6.98 45.00 -32.67
C SER A 9 -7.54 43.58 -32.89
N ARG A 10 -7.66 43.12 -34.14
CA ARG A 10 -8.10 41.75 -34.47
C ARG A 10 -7.12 40.68 -33.98
N ARG A 11 -5.80 40.90 -34.14
CA ARG A 11 -4.77 39.98 -33.64
C ARG A 11 -4.78 39.87 -32.11
N ARG A 12 -4.91 41.01 -31.40
CA ARG A 12 -5.11 41.01 -29.94
C ARG A 12 -6.36 40.23 -29.54
N LYS A 13 -7.51 40.46 -30.19
CA LYS A 13 -8.77 39.75 -29.90
C LYS A 13 -8.66 38.24 -30.12
N GLY A 14 -7.96 37.81 -31.17
CA GLY A 14 -7.65 36.41 -31.43
C GLY A 14 -6.78 35.77 -30.35
N TRP A 15 -5.77 36.48 -29.85
CA TRP A 15 -4.93 36.01 -28.73
C TRP A 15 -5.70 35.94 -27.42
N TRP A 16 -6.59 36.91 -27.15
CA TRP A 16 -7.48 36.84 -25.99
C TRP A 16 -8.45 35.66 -26.06
N ILE A 17 -9.08 35.41 -27.22
CA ILE A 17 -9.98 34.27 -27.39
C ILE A 17 -9.21 32.95 -27.26
N ALA A 18 -8.06 32.82 -27.92
CA ALA A 18 -7.22 31.63 -27.82
C ALA A 18 -6.77 31.40 -26.38
N GLY A 19 -6.31 32.44 -25.67
CA GLY A 19 -5.94 32.37 -24.26
C GLY A 19 -7.11 31.92 -23.37
N THR A 20 -8.31 32.46 -23.58
CA THR A 20 -9.50 32.07 -22.84
C THR A 20 -9.90 30.61 -23.12
N VAL A 21 -9.89 30.18 -24.38
CA VAL A 21 -10.21 28.80 -24.77
C VAL A 21 -9.21 27.83 -24.15
N THR A 22 -7.91 28.14 -24.22
CA THR A 22 -6.87 27.33 -23.57
C THR A 22 -7.07 27.26 -22.06
N ALA A 23 -7.36 28.38 -21.39
CA ALA A 23 -7.64 28.39 -19.96
C ALA A 23 -8.86 27.52 -19.60
N VAL A 24 -9.95 27.62 -20.36
CA VAL A 24 -11.16 26.80 -20.16
C VAL A 24 -10.82 25.31 -20.32
N LEU A 25 -10.12 24.93 -21.39
CA LEU A 25 -9.74 23.53 -21.62
C LEU A 25 -8.84 22.97 -20.50
N LEU A 26 -7.89 23.77 -20.01
CA LEU A 26 -7.04 23.37 -18.88
C LEU A 26 -7.85 23.20 -17.59
N THR A 27 -8.76 24.13 -17.28
CA THR A 27 -9.63 23.99 -16.10
C THR A 27 -10.54 22.77 -16.18
N ALA A 28 -11.13 22.50 -17.35
CA ALA A 28 -11.95 21.32 -17.57
C ALA A 28 -11.14 20.02 -17.43
N ALA A 29 -9.91 19.99 -17.95
CA ALA A 29 -9.03 18.84 -17.81
C ALA A 29 -8.65 18.55 -16.35
N VAL A 30 -8.33 19.60 -15.58
CA VAL A 30 -8.03 19.49 -14.13
C VAL A 30 -9.27 19.01 -13.36
N ALA A 31 -10.44 19.58 -13.64
CA ALA A 31 -11.67 19.15 -13.00
C ALA A 31 -11.99 17.68 -13.30
N LEU A 32 -11.86 17.27 -14.57
CA LEU A 32 -12.11 15.88 -14.98
C LEU A 32 -11.14 14.90 -14.30
N THR A 33 -9.86 15.22 -14.25
CA THR A 33 -8.87 14.38 -13.55
C THR A 33 -9.13 14.30 -12.04
N ALA A 34 -9.49 15.42 -11.40
CA ALA A 34 -9.84 15.42 -9.98
C ALA A 34 -11.08 14.57 -9.67
N THR A 35 -12.05 14.52 -10.59
CA THR A 35 -13.23 13.65 -10.45
C THR A 35 -12.94 12.18 -10.72
N ALA A 36 -12.07 11.86 -11.69
CA ALA A 36 -11.73 10.48 -12.04
C ALA A 36 -10.76 9.84 -11.03
N PHE A 37 -9.89 10.64 -10.42
CA PHE A 37 -8.84 10.17 -9.51
C PHE A 37 -8.85 10.97 -8.18
N PRO A 38 -9.94 10.89 -7.39
CA PRO A 38 -10.08 11.68 -6.17
C PRO A 38 -8.96 11.43 -5.15
N SER A 39 -8.44 10.19 -5.03
CA SER A 39 -7.33 9.88 -4.12
C SER A 39 -6.03 10.56 -4.52
N VAL A 40 -5.75 10.66 -5.82
CA VAL A 40 -4.57 11.38 -6.34
C VAL A 40 -4.76 12.89 -6.15
N ALA A 41 -5.93 13.43 -6.43
CA ALA A 41 -6.18 14.85 -6.26
C ALA A 41 -6.15 15.26 -4.77
N ALA A 42 -6.74 14.47 -3.88
CA ALA A 42 -6.73 14.70 -2.43
C ALA A 42 -5.32 14.69 -1.84
N THR A 43 -4.48 13.76 -2.28
CA THR A 43 -3.08 13.67 -1.82
C THR A 43 -2.21 14.81 -2.38
N THR A 44 -2.59 15.44 -3.49
CA THR A 44 -1.92 16.65 -4.01
C THR A 44 -2.38 17.93 -3.32
N CYS A 45 -3.66 18.03 -2.95
CA CYS A 45 -4.21 19.16 -2.20
C CYS A 45 -5.18 18.69 -1.10
N PRO A 46 -4.68 18.27 0.08
CA PRO A 46 -5.54 17.80 1.17
C PRO A 46 -6.60 18.84 1.59
N GLY A 47 -6.21 20.13 1.61
CA GLY A 47 -7.12 21.23 1.94
C GLY A 47 -8.27 21.42 0.95
N CYS A 48 -8.05 21.14 -0.35
CA CYS A 48 -9.10 21.18 -1.36
C CYS A 48 -10.21 20.13 -1.10
N TYR A 49 -9.89 19.10 -0.32
CA TYR A 49 -10.80 18.04 0.08
C TYR A 49 -11.32 18.20 1.52
N GLY A 50 -11.04 19.35 2.15
CA GLY A 50 -11.50 19.69 3.47
C GLY A 50 -10.72 19.02 4.60
N LEU A 51 -9.44 18.72 4.38
CA LEU A 51 -8.52 18.27 5.44
C LEU A 51 -7.66 19.43 5.94
N GLU A 52 -7.38 19.44 7.23
CA GLU A 52 -6.47 20.38 7.88
C GLU A 52 -5.15 19.68 8.25
N ARG A 53 -4.04 20.41 8.13
CA ARG A 53 -2.74 19.91 8.56
C ARG A 53 -2.66 19.88 10.09
N LEU A 54 -2.49 18.70 10.67
CA LEU A 54 -2.26 18.54 12.11
C LEU A 54 -0.80 18.82 12.48
N GLN A 55 0.13 18.36 11.63
CA GLN A 55 1.58 18.55 11.72
C GLN A 55 2.20 18.28 10.33
N PRO A 56 3.49 18.54 10.09
CA PRO A 56 4.12 18.23 8.79
C PRO A 56 3.89 16.77 8.38
N GLY A 57 3.36 16.55 7.17
CA GLY A 57 3.07 15.23 6.62
C GLY A 57 1.81 14.53 7.13
N LEU A 58 1.01 15.17 8.01
CA LEU A 58 -0.21 14.58 8.57
C LEU A 58 -1.39 15.54 8.49
N TYR A 59 -2.46 15.09 7.83
CA TYR A 59 -3.69 15.84 7.61
C TYR A 59 -4.88 15.03 8.11
N ALA A 60 -5.87 15.72 8.68
CA ALA A 60 -7.08 15.08 9.16
C ALA A 60 -8.31 15.99 8.99
N GLU A 61 -9.51 15.47 9.31
CA GLU A 61 -10.72 16.29 9.36
C GLU A 61 -10.55 17.52 10.27
N PRO A 62 -11.22 18.65 9.95
CA PRO A 62 -11.16 19.86 10.77
C PRO A 62 -11.85 19.65 12.12
N SER A 63 -11.57 20.54 13.06
CA SER A 63 -12.28 20.61 14.35
C SER A 63 -12.22 19.32 15.19
N LEU A 64 -11.15 18.53 15.07
CA LEU A 64 -10.93 17.38 15.95
C LEU A 64 -10.86 17.81 17.41
N VAL A 65 -11.58 17.12 18.28
CA VAL A 65 -11.42 17.33 19.72
C VAL A 65 -10.01 16.88 20.15
N PRO A 66 -9.45 17.41 21.25
CA PRO A 66 -8.08 17.10 21.66
C PRO A 66 -7.77 15.60 21.78
N ALA A 67 -8.75 14.79 22.22
CA ALA A 67 -8.60 13.35 22.31
C ALA A 67 -8.45 12.66 20.93
N GLN A 68 -9.23 13.08 19.92
CA GLN A 68 -9.14 12.57 18.55
C GLN A 68 -7.80 12.97 17.91
N ARG A 69 -7.38 14.23 18.07
CA ARG A 69 -6.08 14.70 17.56
C ARG A 69 -4.91 13.89 18.13
N ARG A 70 -4.93 13.64 19.46
CA ARG A 70 -3.93 12.78 20.10
C ARG A 70 -3.97 11.37 19.55
N HIS A 71 -5.15 10.74 19.47
CA HIS A 71 -5.29 9.39 18.95
C HIS A 71 -4.72 9.24 17.52
N VAL A 72 -5.05 10.17 16.62
CA VAL A 72 -4.51 10.18 15.25
C VAL A 72 -2.98 10.32 15.27
N THR A 73 -2.47 11.29 16.02
CA THR A 73 -1.02 11.56 16.09
C THR A 73 -0.25 10.36 16.64
N GLU A 74 -0.71 9.79 17.76
CA GLU A 74 -0.11 8.63 18.41
C GLU A 74 -0.14 7.38 17.50
N ALA A 75 -1.25 7.16 16.78
CA ALA A 75 -1.35 6.04 15.84
C ALA A 75 -0.30 6.13 14.74
N ILE A 76 -0.11 7.34 14.18
CA ILE A 76 0.85 7.59 13.11
C ILE A 76 2.29 7.58 13.61
N GLU A 77 2.57 8.10 14.80
CA GLU A 77 3.90 8.05 15.41
C GLU A 77 4.33 6.60 15.68
N GLN A 78 3.44 5.79 16.25
CA GLN A 78 3.71 4.37 16.48
C GLN A 78 3.92 3.61 15.17
N ALA A 79 3.13 3.91 14.13
CA ALA A 79 3.30 3.31 12.81
C ALA A 79 4.65 3.67 12.17
N ASN A 80 5.03 4.95 12.20
CA ASN A 80 6.33 5.42 11.73
C ASN A 80 7.47 4.74 12.49
N LYS A 81 7.35 4.60 13.81
CA LYS A 81 8.34 3.90 14.63
C LYS A 81 8.51 2.44 14.20
N ARG A 82 7.41 1.70 14.00
CA ARG A 82 7.46 0.29 13.55
C ARG A 82 8.18 0.14 12.21
N VAL A 83 7.81 0.95 11.23
CA VAL A 83 8.43 0.94 9.89
C VAL A 83 9.90 1.33 9.98
N GLY A 84 10.22 2.41 10.71
CA GLY A 84 11.60 2.86 10.92
C GLY A 84 12.48 1.80 11.63
N ASP A 85 11.96 1.15 12.65
CA ASP A 85 12.66 0.08 13.37
C ASP A 85 12.92 -1.13 12.46
N PHE A 86 11.97 -1.48 11.58
CA PHE A 86 12.14 -2.59 10.65
C PHE A 86 13.22 -2.29 9.60
N PHE A 87 13.16 -1.11 8.97
CA PHE A 87 14.01 -0.74 7.84
C PHE A 87 15.32 -0.03 8.22
N ARG A 88 15.56 0.20 9.52
CA ARG A 88 16.67 1.00 10.07
C ARG A 88 16.65 2.45 9.57
N GLY A 89 15.53 3.13 9.82
CA GLY A 89 15.23 4.47 9.33
C GLY A 89 14.27 4.44 8.14
N ARG A 90 13.92 5.63 7.63
CA ARG A 90 12.97 5.80 6.53
C ARG A 90 13.62 6.52 5.35
N LYS A 91 13.36 6.04 4.13
CA LYS A 91 13.67 6.74 2.88
C LYS A 91 12.48 7.55 2.38
N SER A 92 11.27 7.08 2.64
CA SER A 92 10.04 7.77 2.25
C SER A 92 9.63 8.83 3.28
N SER A 93 8.81 9.79 2.85
CA SER A 93 8.15 10.78 3.71
C SER A 93 6.77 11.14 3.15
N PRO A 94 5.81 10.19 3.13
CA PRO A 94 4.51 10.40 2.51
C PRO A 94 3.65 11.35 3.33
N ASP A 95 2.79 12.08 2.63
CA ASP A 95 1.65 12.73 3.25
C ASP A 95 0.62 11.67 3.67
N ILE A 96 0.11 11.78 4.89
CA ILE A 96 -0.85 10.87 5.49
C ILE A 96 -2.17 11.63 5.69
N LEU A 97 -3.22 11.16 5.04
CA LEU A 97 -4.57 11.73 5.08
C LEU A 97 -5.46 10.82 5.95
N VAL A 98 -6.00 11.36 7.04
CA VAL A 98 -6.76 10.60 8.03
C VAL A 98 -8.19 11.10 8.12
N CYS A 99 -9.14 10.22 7.83
CA CYS A 99 -10.57 10.50 8.00
C CYS A 99 -11.11 9.77 9.23
N LEU A 100 -11.86 10.48 10.08
CA LEU A 100 -12.60 9.92 11.22
C LEU A 100 -14.10 9.74 10.90
N SER A 101 -14.56 10.21 9.73
CA SER A 101 -15.88 9.94 9.17
C SER A 101 -15.82 9.23 7.82
N ASP A 102 -16.82 8.39 7.54
CA ASP A 102 -16.96 7.74 6.22
C ASP A 102 -17.20 8.74 5.09
N ASN A 103 -17.81 9.90 5.40
CA ASN A 103 -18.04 10.96 4.41
C ASN A 103 -16.71 11.56 3.95
N CYS A 104 -15.81 11.88 4.89
CA CYS A 104 -14.46 12.31 4.57
C CYS A 104 -13.74 11.26 3.71
N TYR A 105 -13.80 10.00 4.13
CA TYR A 105 -13.03 8.95 3.45
C TYR A 105 -13.50 8.74 2.00
N ARG A 106 -14.82 8.69 1.76
CA ARG A 106 -15.37 8.64 0.40
C ARG A 106 -14.99 9.86 -0.44
N ARG A 107 -14.96 11.06 0.16
CA ARG A 107 -14.64 12.30 -0.55
C ARG A 107 -13.21 12.30 -1.10
N ILE A 108 -12.27 11.74 -0.35
CA ILE A 108 -10.88 11.58 -0.80
C ILE A 108 -10.67 10.34 -1.68
N GLY A 109 -11.75 9.70 -2.14
CA GLY A 109 -11.66 8.53 -3.04
C GLY A 109 -11.47 7.20 -2.33
N GLY A 110 -11.61 7.15 -1.01
CA GLY A 110 -11.58 5.92 -0.24
C GLY A 110 -12.85 5.08 -0.42
N GLY A 111 -12.68 3.77 -0.36
CA GLY A 111 -13.74 2.77 -0.51
C GLY A 111 -14.07 2.06 0.81
N GLY A 112 -14.11 0.72 0.76
CA GLY A 112 -14.41 -0.15 1.90
C GLY A 112 -13.19 -0.57 2.72
N GLU A 113 -11.99 -0.22 2.28
CA GLU A 113 -10.72 -0.56 2.90
C GLU A 113 -10.46 0.23 4.20
N ARG A 114 -9.53 -0.27 5.02
CA ARG A 114 -9.14 0.38 6.29
C ARG A 114 -8.08 1.45 6.05
N GLY A 115 -7.17 1.19 5.14
CA GLY A 115 -6.21 2.15 4.64
C GLY A 115 -5.79 1.77 3.23
N ILE A 116 -5.07 2.68 2.58
CA ILE A 116 -4.49 2.44 1.28
C ILE A 116 -3.24 3.31 1.08
N ALA A 117 -2.17 2.71 0.56
CA ALA A 117 -1.06 3.42 -0.06
C ALA A 117 -1.48 3.95 -1.44
N VAL A 118 -1.47 5.27 -1.62
CA VAL A 118 -1.77 5.90 -2.91
C VAL A 118 -0.45 6.15 -3.64
N LEU A 119 -0.14 5.28 -4.59
CA LEU A 119 1.16 5.22 -5.26
C LEU A 119 2.29 5.10 -4.21
N ASN A 120 3.46 5.65 -4.51
CA ASN A 120 4.62 5.62 -3.62
C ASN A 120 4.76 6.93 -2.82
N ARG A 121 3.67 7.69 -2.63
CA ARG A 121 3.75 9.09 -2.15
C ARG A 121 2.84 9.43 -0.98
N SER A 122 1.78 8.67 -0.73
CA SER A 122 0.80 9.03 0.29
C SER A 122 0.10 7.81 0.88
N VAL A 123 -0.45 8.00 2.07
CA VAL A 123 -1.31 7.01 2.74
C VAL A 123 -2.65 7.67 3.07
N MET A 124 -3.74 6.96 2.85
CA MET A 124 -5.07 7.35 3.34
C MET A 124 -5.55 6.34 4.38
N LEU A 125 -6.14 6.83 5.47
CA LEU A 125 -6.74 5.99 6.51
C LEU A 125 -8.23 6.32 6.68
N SER A 126 -9.04 5.27 6.69
CA SER A 126 -10.47 5.36 6.99
C SER A 126 -10.71 5.42 8.49
N PRO A 127 -11.94 5.69 8.95
CA PRO A 127 -12.24 5.75 10.39
C PRO A 127 -11.89 4.45 11.12
N ARG A 128 -12.02 3.31 10.42
CA ARG A 128 -11.69 1.98 10.94
C ARG A 128 -10.21 1.63 10.85
N GLY A 129 -9.42 2.47 10.17
CA GLY A 129 -7.99 2.29 9.92
C GLY A 129 -7.07 3.18 10.73
N VAL A 130 -7.60 4.07 11.57
CA VAL A 130 -6.81 4.89 12.50
C VAL A 130 -6.27 4.01 13.63
N HIS A 131 -5.26 3.22 13.29
CA HIS A 131 -4.66 2.23 14.17
C HIS A 131 -3.19 2.01 13.78
N PRO A 132 -2.25 1.90 14.73
CA PRO A 132 -0.83 1.76 14.44
C PRO A 132 -0.48 0.63 13.48
N VAL A 133 -1.14 -0.53 13.60
CA VAL A 133 -0.90 -1.71 12.74
C VAL A 133 -1.32 -1.43 11.29
N ILE A 134 -2.52 -0.88 11.08
CA ILE A 134 -3.02 -0.59 9.73
C ILE A 134 -2.17 0.50 9.08
N ALA A 135 -1.88 1.57 9.81
CA ALA A 135 -1.02 2.64 9.31
C ALA A 135 0.40 2.13 8.99
N ALA A 136 0.96 1.23 9.80
CA ALA A 136 2.26 0.64 9.53
C ALA A 136 2.25 -0.27 8.29
N HIS A 137 1.14 -0.97 8.02
CA HIS A 137 0.95 -1.77 6.80
C HIS A 137 1.03 -0.87 5.57
N GLU A 138 0.22 0.19 5.52
CA GLU A 138 0.22 1.11 4.37
C GLU A 138 1.55 1.87 4.21
N LEU A 139 2.19 2.25 5.32
CA LEU A 139 3.51 2.89 5.27
C LEU A 139 4.62 1.93 4.82
N ALA A 140 4.48 0.62 5.06
CA ALA A 140 5.44 -0.38 4.61
C ALA A 140 5.46 -0.48 3.08
N HIS A 141 4.30 -0.44 2.43
CA HIS A 141 4.16 -0.34 0.97
C HIS A 141 4.95 0.84 0.41
N VAL A 142 4.67 2.04 0.93
CA VAL A 142 5.35 3.26 0.48
C VAL A 142 6.86 3.20 0.70
N GLU A 143 7.30 2.69 1.86
CA GLU A 143 8.72 2.57 2.18
C GLU A 143 9.43 1.52 1.32
N LEU A 144 8.78 0.39 1.02
CA LEU A 144 9.31 -0.65 0.13
C LEU A 144 9.57 -0.06 -1.25
N HIS A 145 8.56 0.53 -1.87
CA HIS A 145 8.67 1.08 -3.22
C HIS A 145 9.68 2.23 -3.32
N ALA A 146 9.77 3.08 -2.28
CA ALA A 146 10.82 4.10 -2.20
C ALA A 146 12.24 3.51 -2.16
N ARG A 147 12.40 2.29 -1.63
CA ARG A 147 13.69 1.59 -1.57
C ARG A 147 14.01 0.82 -2.84
N LEU A 148 13.00 0.26 -3.50
CA LEU A 148 13.16 -0.54 -4.72
C LEU A 148 13.69 0.26 -5.91
N SER A 149 13.61 1.60 -5.90
CA SER A 149 14.15 2.47 -6.96
C SER A 149 13.61 2.10 -8.36
N GLY A 150 12.34 1.71 -8.44
CA GLY A 150 11.67 1.30 -9.68
C GLY A 150 11.73 -0.19 -9.99
N ALA A 151 12.44 -1.00 -9.18
CA ALA A 151 12.33 -2.45 -9.26
C ALA A 151 10.92 -2.91 -8.84
N GLU A 152 10.42 -3.96 -9.48
CA GLU A 152 9.13 -4.57 -9.15
C GLU A 152 9.34 -5.83 -8.29
N VAL A 153 8.35 -6.11 -7.44
CA VAL A 153 8.26 -7.34 -6.64
C VAL A 153 6.90 -7.99 -6.89
N PRO A 154 6.78 -9.32 -6.72
CA PRO A 154 5.48 -9.97 -6.75
C PRO A 154 4.51 -9.35 -5.74
N GLN A 155 3.24 -9.19 -6.11
CA GLN A 155 2.22 -8.58 -5.24
C GLN A 155 2.08 -9.31 -3.90
N TRP A 156 2.17 -10.64 -3.91
CA TRP A 156 2.14 -11.42 -2.67
C TRP A 156 3.30 -11.07 -1.72
N PHE A 157 4.47 -10.73 -2.25
CA PHE A 157 5.61 -10.34 -1.42
C PHE A 157 5.39 -8.95 -0.82
N ASP A 158 4.87 -8.01 -1.61
CA ASP A 158 4.55 -6.65 -1.16
C ASP A 158 3.59 -6.69 0.04
N GLU A 159 2.46 -7.39 -0.11
CA GLU A 159 1.44 -7.51 0.94
C GLU A 159 1.90 -8.35 2.13
N GLY A 160 2.62 -9.46 1.89
CA GLY A 160 3.19 -10.27 2.94
C GLY A 160 4.24 -9.52 3.76
N LEU A 161 5.06 -8.69 3.10
CA LEU A 161 6.03 -7.82 3.76
C LEU A 161 5.32 -6.74 4.59
N ALA A 162 4.27 -6.11 4.07
CA ALA A 162 3.51 -5.11 4.82
C ALA A 162 2.89 -5.69 6.11
N VAL A 163 2.40 -6.94 6.07
CA VAL A 163 1.98 -7.67 7.29
C VAL A 163 3.15 -7.93 8.23
N LEU A 164 4.30 -8.37 7.72
CA LEU A 164 5.49 -8.63 8.53
C LEU A 164 6.04 -7.37 9.21
N VAL A 165 6.05 -6.23 8.51
CA VAL A 165 6.52 -4.93 9.01
C VAL A 165 5.55 -4.35 10.05
N SER A 166 4.25 -4.44 9.78
CA SER A 166 3.21 -3.93 10.67
C SER A 166 3.05 -4.76 11.95
N ASP A 167 3.57 -5.99 11.95
CA ASP A 167 3.47 -6.96 13.03
C ASP A 167 2.01 -7.30 13.34
N ASP A 168 1.21 -7.56 12.29
CA ASP A 168 -0.24 -7.69 12.42
C ASP A 168 -0.65 -9.01 13.11
N PRO A 169 -1.23 -8.96 14.32
CA PRO A 169 -1.60 -10.16 15.07
C PRO A 169 -2.78 -10.92 14.46
N ARG A 170 -3.48 -10.34 13.48
CA ARG A 170 -4.54 -11.03 12.73
C ARG A 170 -3.98 -12.12 11.82
N TYR A 171 -2.70 -12.03 11.45
CA TYR A 171 -2.08 -12.86 10.43
C TYR A 171 -0.82 -13.58 10.91
N LEU A 172 -0.11 -13.02 11.91
CA LEU A 172 1.13 -13.59 12.45
C LEU A 172 1.10 -13.66 13.98
N ALA A 173 1.52 -14.80 14.53
CA ALA A 173 1.85 -14.95 15.94
C ALA A 173 3.09 -14.09 16.31
N PRO A 174 3.28 -13.71 17.59
CA PRO A 174 4.35 -12.79 17.98
C PRO A 174 5.75 -13.42 18.00
N THR A 175 5.87 -14.74 18.16
CA THR A 175 7.14 -15.44 18.37
C THR A 175 7.15 -16.83 17.73
N GLY A 176 8.33 -17.43 17.55
CA GLY A 176 8.49 -18.80 17.01
C GLY A 176 8.29 -18.87 15.49
N ASP A 177 7.74 -19.97 15.00
CA ASP A 177 7.08 -19.95 13.68
C ASP A 177 5.84 -19.10 13.81
N ARG A 178 5.93 -17.88 13.27
CA ARG A 178 4.89 -16.86 13.40
C ARG A 178 3.66 -17.16 12.54
N CYS A 179 3.76 -18.13 11.65
CA CYS A 179 2.72 -18.41 10.68
C CYS A 179 1.47 -19.02 11.35
N LEU A 180 0.29 -18.48 11.03
CA LEU A 180 -1.00 -19.01 11.52
C LEU A 180 -1.66 -20.01 10.56
N LEU A 181 -1.17 -20.14 9.32
CA LEU A 181 -1.72 -21.01 8.26
C LEU A 181 -0.64 -21.79 7.53
N ASP A 182 -0.69 -23.12 7.49
CA ASP A 182 0.28 -23.93 6.73
C ASP A 182 -0.10 -24.12 5.25
N SER A 183 -0.60 -23.09 4.58
CA SER A 183 -0.87 -23.11 3.15
C SER A 183 0.38 -22.78 2.34
N ARG A 184 0.65 -23.58 1.30
CA ARG A 184 1.80 -23.41 0.39
C ARG A 184 1.34 -23.38 -1.07
N ARG A 185 0.11 -22.91 -1.31
CA ARG A 185 -0.38 -22.73 -2.68
C ARG A 185 0.42 -21.62 -3.38
N PRO A 186 0.53 -21.67 -4.71
CA PRO A 186 1.06 -20.54 -5.48
C PRO A 186 0.26 -19.27 -5.18
N LEU A 187 0.96 -18.17 -4.94
CA LEU A 187 0.35 -16.88 -4.65
C LEU A 187 0.38 -15.96 -5.88
N PRO A 188 -0.65 -15.10 -6.08
CA PRO A 188 -0.69 -14.18 -7.21
C PRO A 188 0.53 -13.26 -7.27
N VAL A 189 1.13 -13.17 -8.46
CA VAL A 189 2.27 -12.28 -8.73
C VAL A 189 1.79 -10.90 -9.18
N MET A 190 0.74 -10.85 -9.99
CA MET A 190 0.18 -9.61 -10.55
C MET A 190 -0.89 -9.00 -9.62
N LEU A 191 -0.96 -7.67 -9.60
CA LEU A 191 -1.93 -6.92 -8.80
C LEU A 191 -3.38 -7.31 -9.13
N GLU A 192 -3.73 -7.47 -10.41
CA GLU A 192 -5.10 -7.80 -10.81
C GLU A 192 -5.57 -9.16 -10.27
N ASP A 193 -4.69 -10.17 -10.32
CA ASP A 193 -4.99 -11.51 -9.82
C ASP A 193 -5.04 -11.53 -8.30
N TRP A 194 -4.16 -10.75 -7.66
CA TRP A 194 -4.21 -10.54 -6.22
C TRP A 194 -5.53 -9.93 -5.77
N LEU A 195 -5.98 -8.84 -6.39
CA LEU A 195 -7.24 -8.18 -6.03
C LEU A 195 -8.44 -9.12 -6.21
N ARG A 196 -8.44 -9.92 -7.28
CA ARG A 196 -9.49 -10.92 -7.51
C ARG A 196 -9.46 -12.02 -6.45
N ALA A 197 -8.29 -12.53 -6.10
CA ALA A 197 -8.15 -13.61 -5.13
C ALA A 197 -8.42 -13.14 -3.69
N ALA A 198 -7.85 -12.01 -3.28
CA ALA A 198 -7.98 -11.44 -1.94
C ALA A 198 -9.41 -10.98 -1.61
N SER A 199 -10.17 -10.55 -2.61
CA SER A 199 -11.60 -10.22 -2.42
C SER A 199 -12.47 -11.46 -2.19
N ALA A 200 -12.07 -12.61 -2.74
CA ALA A 200 -12.75 -13.89 -2.53
C ALA A 200 -12.30 -14.60 -1.24
N ASP A 201 -11.02 -14.43 -0.85
CA ASP A 201 -10.41 -15.12 0.28
C ASP A 201 -9.49 -14.20 1.11
N PRO A 202 -9.99 -13.67 2.24
CA PRO A 202 -9.20 -12.82 3.13
C PRO A 202 -7.99 -13.51 3.75
N GLN A 203 -7.93 -14.86 3.73
CA GLN A 203 -6.78 -15.60 4.26
C GLN A 203 -5.54 -15.46 3.36
N LEU A 204 -5.69 -14.99 2.12
CA LEU A 204 -4.56 -14.77 1.21
C LEU A 204 -3.47 -13.86 1.82
N TYR A 205 -3.87 -12.87 2.62
CA TYR A 205 -2.92 -12.02 3.37
C TYR A 205 -2.11 -12.82 4.39
N ALA A 206 -2.75 -13.75 5.12
CA ALA A 206 -2.06 -14.63 6.08
C ALA A 206 -1.09 -15.57 5.36
N GLU A 207 -1.47 -16.12 4.20
CA GLU A 207 -0.60 -16.99 3.41
C GLU A 207 0.64 -16.24 2.91
N ALA A 208 0.46 -15.04 2.33
CA ALA A 208 1.55 -14.17 1.91
C ALA A 208 2.48 -13.81 3.09
N ALA A 209 1.90 -13.40 4.22
CA ALA A 209 2.65 -13.09 5.43
C ALA A 209 3.44 -14.30 5.95
N CYS A 210 2.85 -15.49 5.92
CA CYS A 210 3.50 -16.73 6.28
C CYS A 210 4.72 -17.03 5.41
N GLN A 211 4.60 -16.90 4.08
CA GLN A 211 5.72 -17.13 3.16
C GLN A 211 6.87 -16.16 3.43
N VAL A 212 6.58 -14.86 3.51
CA VAL A 212 7.61 -13.83 3.79
C VAL A 212 8.22 -14.04 5.18
N SER A 213 7.41 -14.31 6.20
CA SER A 213 7.86 -14.51 7.59
C SER A 213 8.76 -15.74 7.73
N ARG A 214 8.40 -16.87 7.11
CA ARG A 214 9.19 -18.11 7.17
C ARG A 214 10.50 -17.97 6.41
N TRP A 215 10.46 -17.40 5.20
CA TRP A 215 11.67 -17.11 4.44
C TRP A 215 12.61 -16.17 5.22
N ALA A 216 12.07 -15.09 5.78
CA ALA A 216 12.87 -14.19 6.63
C ALA A 216 13.45 -14.98 7.81
N GLY A 217 12.64 -15.77 8.52
CA GLY A 217 13.06 -16.58 9.67
C GLY A 217 14.27 -17.48 9.40
N THR A 218 14.33 -18.13 8.23
CA THR A 218 15.43 -19.03 7.84
C THR A 218 16.65 -18.32 7.25
N ASN A 219 16.52 -17.05 6.83
CA ASN A 219 17.59 -16.31 6.13
C ASN A 219 18.25 -15.20 6.97
N GLY A 220 17.90 -15.06 8.26
CA GLY A 220 18.46 -14.02 9.14
C GLY A 220 17.48 -12.90 9.50
N ARG A 221 16.18 -13.16 9.41
CA ARG A 221 15.05 -12.31 9.82
C ARG A 221 15.01 -11.00 9.04
N LYS A 222 14.87 -9.86 9.72
CA LYS A 222 14.68 -8.54 9.11
C LYS A 222 15.88 -8.14 8.23
N GLU A 223 17.07 -8.58 8.60
CA GLU A 223 18.33 -8.33 7.89
C GLU A 223 18.32 -8.97 6.50
N ALA A 224 17.74 -10.18 6.37
CA ALA A 224 17.58 -10.86 5.09
C ALA A 224 16.68 -10.06 4.14
N VAL A 225 15.52 -9.62 4.66
CA VAL A 225 14.56 -8.80 3.90
C VAL A 225 15.22 -7.50 3.43
N ARG A 226 15.94 -6.81 4.31
CA ARG A 226 16.65 -5.57 3.95
C ARG A 226 17.71 -5.80 2.87
N THR A 227 18.48 -6.89 2.99
CA THR A 227 19.50 -7.27 2.01
C THR A 227 18.87 -7.61 0.66
N LEU A 228 17.72 -8.30 0.65
CA LEU A 228 16.96 -8.57 -0.57
C LEU A 228 16.54 -7.26 -1.23
N ILE A 229 15.92 -6.34 -0.50
CA ILE A 229 15.47 -5.05 -1.05
C ILE A 229 16.64 -4.24 -1.61
N GLU A 230 17.80 -4.23 -0.93
CA GLU A 230 19.00 -3.57 -1.42
C GLU A 230 19.48 -4.19 -2.75
N ARG A 231 19.54 -5.52 -2.84
CA ARG A 231 19.89 -6.23 -4.08
C ARG A 231 18.93 -5.90 -5.23
N LEU A 232 17.63 -5.93 -4.97
CA LEU A 232 16.60 -5.57 -5.95
C LEU A 232 16.80 -4.12 -6.44
N SER A 233 17.09 -3.19 -5.54
CA SER A 233 17.34 -1.78 -5.88
C SER A 233 18.56 -1.57 -6.79
N THR A 234 19.47 -2.56 -6.85
CA THR A 234 20.64 -2.57 -7.75
C THR A 234 20.42 -3.36 -9.05
N GLY A 235 19.17 -3.75 -9.34
CA GLY A 235 18.79 -4.43 -10.58
C GLY A 235 18.91 -5.95 -10.54
N GLN A 236 19.11 -6.56 -9.36
CA GLN A 236 19.02 -8.03 -9.25
C GLN A 236 17.58 -8.49 -9.37
N ALA A 237 17.37 -9.66 -9.99
CA ALA A 237 16.05 -10.25 -10.11
C ALA A 237 15.51 -10.72 -8.74
N PHE A 238 14.18 -10.72 -8.60
CA PHE A 238 13.53 -11.31 -7.44
C PHE A 238 13.81 -12.81 -7.37
N PRO A 239 14.42 -13.30 -6.27
CA PRO A 239 14.72 -14.72 -6.13
C PRO A 239 13.44 -15.52 -5.93
N ASP A 240 13.45 -16.79 -6.34
CA ASP A 240 12.39 -17.69 -5.96
C ASP A 240 12.49 -18.01 -4.46
N ILE A 241 11.60 -17.40 -3.69
CA ILE A 241 11.52 -17.54 -2.24
C ILE A 241 10.17 -18.12 -1.80
N GLN A 242 9.32 -18.52 -2.76
CA GLN A 242 8.09 -19.21 -2.42
C GLN A 242 8.43 -20.55 -1.78
N MET A 243 7.71 -20.88 -0.71
CA MET A 243 7.91 -22.19 -0.09
C MET A 243 7.46 -23.27 -1.07
N PRO A 244 8.21 -24.38 -1.23
CA PRO A 244 7.79 -25.48 -2.07
C PRO A 244 6.38 -25.92 -1.69
N THR A 245 5.53 -26.15 -2.70
CA THR A 245 4.23 -26.77 -2.50
C THR A 245 4.40 -28.01 -1.64
N ALA A 246 3.51 -28.21 -0.67
CA ALA A 246 3.47 -29.49 0.02
C ALA A 246 3.28 -30.55 -1.07
N ALA A 247 4.29 -31.41 -1.27
CA ALA A 247 4.15 -32.55 -2.16
C ALA A 247 2.88 -33.26 -1.72
N ALA A 248 1.96 -33.51 -2.66
CA ALA A 248 0.85 -34.40 -2.39
C ALA A 248 1.49 -35.69 -1.88
N THR A 249 1.29 -36.00 -0.60
CA THR A 249 1.78 -37.23 0.00
C THR A 249 1.22 -38.35 -0.86
N THR A 250 2.04 -38.90 -1.74
CA THR A 250 1.71 -40.13 -2.45
C THR A 250 1.56 -41.17 -1.36
N ALA A 251 0.31 -41.53 -1.06
CA ALA A 251 0.01 -42.73 -0.32
C ALA A 251 0.69 -43.88 -1.08
N GLY A 252 1.79 -44.39 -0.52
CA GLY A 252 2.42 -45.61 -1.01
C GLY A 252 1.47 -46.78 -0.78
N PRO A 253 1.41 -47.74 -1.71
CA PRO A 253 0.42 -48.82 -1.67
C PRO A 253 0.72 -49.84 -0.58
N ASP A 254 -0.35 -50.52 -0.17
CA ASP A 254 -0.44 -51.78 0.56
C ASP A 254 0.86 -52.48 0.92
N GLN A 255 1.05 -52.69 2.22
CA GLN A 255 1.74 -53.87 2.71
C GLN A 255 0.67 -54.82 3.26
N GLU A 256 0.17 -55.68 2.37
CA GLU A 256 -0.54 -56.92 2.71
C GLU A 256 0.25 -57.65 3.81
N ARG A 257 -0.28 -57.62 5.03
CA ARG A 257 0.24 -58.46 6.11
C ARG A 257 -0.43 -59.82 5.99
N GLY A 258 0.20 -60.69 5.20
CA GLY A 258 -0.05 -62.12 5.23
C GLY A 258 0.18 -62.65 6.65
N HIS A 259 -0.87 -63.20 7.25
CA HIS A 259 -0.77 -64.10 8.39
C HIS A 259 -1.16 -65.50 7.95
N ARG A 260 -0.13 -66.28 7.57
CA ARG A 260 -0.10 -67.73 7.70
C ARG A 260 0.94 -68.07 8.77
N HIS A 261 0.49 -68.73 9.83
CA HIS A 261 1.13 -69.83 10.59
C HIS A 261 0.33 -69.97 11.89
N ALA A 262 -0.40 -71.07 12.08
CA ALA A 262 0.08 -72.38 12.54
C ALA A 262 0.52 -72.34 14.01
N GLY A 263 -0.29 -72.99 14.87
CA GLY A 263 -0.15 -73.09 16.31
C GLY A 263 -1.51 -73.35 16.94
#